data_AF-A0A0W0H824-F1
#
_entry.id   AF-A0A0W0H824-F1
#
_cell.length_a   1.000
_cell.length_b   1.000
_cell.length_c   1.000
_cell.angle_alpha   90.00
_cell.angle_beta   90.00
_cell.angle_gamma   90.00
#
_symmetry.space_group_name_H-M   'P 1'
#
loop_
_entity.id
_entity.type
_entity.pdbx_description
1 polymer ?
#
loop_
_entity_poly.entity_id
_entity_poly.type
_entity_poly.pdbx_seq_one_letter_code
_entity_poly.pdbx_strand_id
1 'polypeptide(L)'
;MAKIIGIIVVIASVLGGYVLSHGKIAALIQPFEVLIIGGAAFGAFLQANPGYMTMHVIKKSLGMFSSRFSHTFYLEVLGLIYEILNKSRREGMMAIEGDIEDAAASPIFAKYPAVLKDERMTAYICDYLRIMSSGNMAPHELEGLFDMELFSLKEELEHPSHAVTGVADGMPGFGIVAAVLGIVVTMASLGEGDQKAIGMHVGAALVGTFFGILAAYGFFGPLATSLAHDAKEEVNLYEAIKACLVASASGMPPSLAVEFGRKVLYPKHRPSFAELEQAVRGR
;
A
#
# COMPACT_ATOMS: atom_id res chain seq x y z
N MET A 1 12.48 7.98 1.84
CA MET A 1 13.91 8.08 1.51
C MET A 1 14.58 6.72 1.26
N ALA A 2 14.50 5.74 2.18
CA ALA A 2 15.15 4.43 1.99
C ALA A 2 14.77 3.71 0.68
N LYS A 3 13.49 3.77 0.26
CA LYS A 3 13.01 3.19 -1.02
C LYS A 3 13.77 3.75 -2.24
N ILE A 4 13.98 5.08 -2.27
CA ILE A 4 14.71 5.77 -3.36
C ILE A 4 16.19 5.39 -3.36
N ILE A 5 16.81 5.37 -2.17
CA ILE A 5 18.22 4.97 -2.01
C ILE A 5 18.40 3.53 -2.50
N GLY A 6 17.48 2.62 -2.15
CA GLY A 6 17.51 1.23 -2.62
C GLY A 6 17.51 1.12 -4.15
N ILE A 7 16.61 1.86 -4.82
CA ILE A 7 16.55 1.92 -6.29
C ILE A 7 17.88 2.42 -6.88
N ILE A 8 18.45 3.49 -6.30
CA ILE A 8 19.73 4.04 -6.75
C ILE A 8 20.85 3.00 -6.56
N VAL A 9 20.88 2.30 -5.43
CA VAL A 9 21.90 1.27 -5.15
C VAL A 9 21.80 0.13 -6.15
N VAL A 10 20.59 -0.35 -6.47
CA VAL A 10 20.38 -1.39 -7.49
C VAL A 10 20.91 -0.93 -8.85
N ILE A 11 20.48 0.25 -9.32
CA ILE A 11 20.89 0.80 -10.62
C ILE A 11 22.41 1.03 -10.66
N ALA A 12 22.98 1.66 -9.62
CA ALA A 12 24.40 1.97 -9.57
C ALA A 12 25.27 0.72 -9.49
N SER A 13 24.85 -0.30 -8.75
CA SER A 13 25.62 -1.56 -8.65
C SER A 13 25.62 -2.32 -9.97
N VAL A 14 24.46 -2.42 -10.62
CA VAL A 14 24.31 -3.16 -11.88
C VAL A 14 24.98 -2.41 -13.04
N LEU A 15 24.63 -1.13 -13.25
CA LEU A 15 25.20 -0.35 -14.35
C LEU A 15 26.67 0.03 -14.09
N GLY A 16 27.01 0.39 -12.86
CA GLY A 16 28.40 0.69 -12.48
C GLY A 16 29.29 -0.55 -12.63
N GLY A 17 28.85 -1.71 -12.16
CA GLY A 17 29.57 -2.98 -12.37
C GLY A 17 29.74 -3.34 -13.85
N TYR A 18 28.71 -3.11 -14.68
CA TYR A 18 28.78 -3.33 -16.12
C TYR A 18 29.76 -2.40 -16.84
N VAL A 19 29.81 -1.12 -16.46
CA VAL A 19 30.77 -0.17 -17.06
C VAL A 19 32.19 -0.48 -16.61
N LEU A 20 32.40 -0.81 -15.33
CA LEU A 20 33.70 -1.20 -14.79
C LEU A 20 34.23 -2.51 -15.40
N SER A 21 33.34 -3.38 -15.87
CA SER A 21 33.70 -4.58 -16.65
C SER A 21 33.88 -4.32 -18.14
N HIS A 22 34.00 -3.03 -18.55
CA HIS A 22 34.20 -2.56 -19.93
C HIS A 22 32.97 -2.71 -20.84
N GLY A 23 31.77 -2.85 -20.25
CA GLY A 23 30.50 -2.86 -20.95
C GLY A 23 30.11 -1.50 -21.53
N LYS A 24 29.37 -1.50 -22.65
CA LYS A 24 28.85 -0.29 -23.30
C LYS A 24 27.37 -0.15 -23.00
N ILE A 25 26.95 0.85 -22.23
CA ILE A 25 25.54 1.05 -21.81
C ILE A 25 24.58 1.06 -23.02
N ALA A 26 25.00 1.63 -24.16
CA ALA A 26 24.22 1.65 -25.38
C ALA A 26 23.79 0.25 -25.86
N ALA A 27 24.53 -0.81 -25.54
CA ALA A 27 24.19 -2.18 -25.89
C ALA A 27 22.99 -2.73 -25.08
N LEU A 28 22.76 -2.20 -23.87
CA LEU A 28 21.64 -2.59 -23.00
C LEU A 28 20.32 -1.91 -23.39
N ILE A 29 20.38 -0.83 -24.18
CA ILE A 29 19.18 -0.09 -24.58
C ILE A 29 18.60 -0.79 -25.82
N GLN A 30 17.68 -1.72 -25.58
CA GLN A 30 16.97 -2.48 -26.61
C GLN A 30 15.47 -2.15 -26.54
N PRO A 31 14.96 -1.20 -27.36
CA PRO A 31 13.57 -0.75 -27.28
C PRO A 31 12.54 -1.87 -27.51
N PHE A 32 12.85 -2.80 -28.42
CA PHE A 32 11.94 -3.92 -28.73
C PHE A 32 11.81 -4.90 -27.56
N GLU A 33 12.89 -5.15 -26.83
CA GLU A 33 12.87 -5.99 -25.63
C GLU A 33 12.01 -5.36 -24.53
N VAL A 34 12.12 -4.05 -24.33
CA VAL A 34 11.28 -3.31 -23.37
C VAL A 34 9.81 -3.37 -23.76
N LEU A 35 9.50 -3.27 -25.06
CA LEU A 35 8.12 -3.41 -25.56
C LEU A 35 7.57 -4.83 -25.36
N ILE A 36 8.35 -5.87 -25.68
CA ILE A 36 7.91 -7.26 -25.52
C ILE A 36 7.68 -7.56 -24.04
N ILE A 37 8.68 -7.29 -23.20
CA ILE A 37 8.62 -7.64 -21.78
C ILE A 37 7.61 -6.75 -21.05
N GLY A 38 7.73 -5.44 -21.17
CA GLY A 38 6.85 -4.48 -20.51
C GLY A 38 5.42 -4.52 -21.04
N GLY A 39 5.25 -4.65 -22.36
CA GLY A 39 3.94 -4.77 -22.99
C GLY A 39 3.24 -6.08 -22.64
N ALA A 40 3.95 -7.22 -22.65
CA ALA A 40 3.37 -8.50 -22.23
C ALA A 40 3.05 -8.51 -20.73
N ALA A 41 3.92 -7.96 -19.89
CA ALA A 41 3.66 -7.82 -18.46
C ALA A 41 2.46 -6.92 -18.17
N PHE A 42 2.31 -5.80 -18.88
CA PHE A 42 1.14 -4.94 -18.77
C PHE A 42 -0.13 -5.61 -19.27
N GLY A 43 -0.06 -6.34 -20.39
CA GLY A 43 -1.19 -7.14 -20.90
C GLY A 43 -1.63 -8.22 -19.91
N ALA A 44 -0.68 -8.96 -19.34
CA ALA A 44 -0.96 -9.95 -18.30
C ALA A 44 -1.54 -9.32 -17.03
N PHE A 45 -1.03 -8.15 -16.63
CA PHE A 45 -1.58 -7.38 -15.52
C PHE A 45 -3.05 -6.97 -15.76
N LEU A 46 -3.38 -6.48 -16.95
CA LEU A 46 -4.76 -6.16 -17.32
C LEU A 46 -5.66 -7.40 -17.38
N GLN A 47 -5.13 -8.55 -17.81
CA GLN A 47 -5.88 -9.80 -17.83
C GLN A 47 -6.17 -10.35 -16.43
N ALA A 48 -5.24 -10.14 -15.49
CA ALA A 48 -5.35 -10.66 -14.13
C ALA A 48 -6.22 -9.80 -13.20
N ASN A 49 -6.43 -8.51 -13.50
CA ASN A 49 -7.02 -7.56 -12.56
C ASN A 49 -8.27 -6.88 -13.13
N PRO A 50 -9.34 -6.68 -12.33
CA PRO A 50 -10.46 -5.83 -12.72
C PRO A 50 -10.03 -4.40 -13.07
N GLY A 51 -10.74 -3.74 -13.98
CA GLY A 51 -10.36 -2.41 -14.48
C GLY A 51 -10.25 -1.32 -13.40
N TYR A 52 -11.16 -1.32 -12.41
CA TYR A 52 -11.10 -0.36 -11.30
C TYR A 52 -9.88 -0.60 -10.40
N MET A 53 -9.49 -1.87 -10.19
CA MET A 53 -8.31 -2.23 -9.41
C MET A 53 -7.02 -1.87 -10.13
N THR A 54 -6.96 -2.04 -11.45
CA THR A 54 -5.80 -1.66 -12.26
C THR A 54 -5.38 -0.21 -12.00
N MET A 55 -6.33 0.73 -12.06
CA MET A 55 -6.05 2.14 -11.79
C MET A 55 -5.68 2.39 -10.33
N HIS A 56 -6.29 1.66 -9.39
CA HIS A 56 -5.95 1.75 -7.97
C HIS A 56 -4.51 1.32 -7.70
N VAL A 57 -4.06 0.18 -8.26
CA VAL A 57 -2.69 -0.32 -8.12
C VAL A 57 -1.68 0.67 -8.71
N ILE A 58 -1.95 1.26 -9.88
CA ILE A 58 -1.06 2.27 -10.47
C ILE A 58 -0.93 3.49 -9.56
N LYS A 59 -2.05 4.03 -9.05
CA LYS A 59 -2.04 5.19 -8.16
C LYS A 59 -1.29 4.89 -6.84
N LYS A 60 -1.58 3.75 -6.19
CA LYS A 60 -0.86 3.32 -4.97
C LYS A 60 0.62 3.11 -5.22
N SER A 61 1.00 2.52 -6.36
CA SER A 61 2.40 2.29 -6.73
C SER A 61 3.16 3.61 -6.92
N LEU A 62 2.57 4.60 -7.60
CA LEU A 62 3.17 5.93 -7.75
C LEU A 62 3.25 6.68 -6.40
N GLY A 63 2.27 6.46 -5.53
CA GLY A 63 2.22 7.03 -4.18
C GLY A 63 3.20 6.42 -3.18
N MET A 64 3.86 5.29 -3.51
CA MET A 64 4.70 4.51 -2.58
C MET A 64 5.83 5.32 -1.91
N PHE A 65 6.25 6.42 -2.52
CA PHE A 65 7.35 7.26 -2.04
C PHE A 65 6.92 8.22 -0.93
N SER A 66 5.61 8.40 -0.76
CA SER A 66 5.01 9.13 0.36
C SER A 66 4.46 8.15 1.39
N SER A 67 4.55 8.50 2.67
CA SER A 67 3.84 7.78 3.72
C SER A 67 2.77 8.68 4.31
N ARG A 68 1.53 8.20 4.31
CA ARG A 68 0.40 8.86 4.98
C ARG A 68 0.42 8.63 6.49
N PHE A 69 1.06 7.55 6.94
CA PHE A 69 1.11 7.11 8.34
C PHE A 69 2.23 7.80 9.11
N SER A 70 2.05 9.09 9.35
CA SER A 70 2.93 9.85 10.25
C SER A 70 2.54 9.64 11.72
N HIS A 71 3.49 9.83 12.64
CA HIS A 71 3.22 9.79 14.08
C HIS A 71 2.05 10.72 14.49
N THR A 72 1.99 11.90 13.87
CA THR A 72 0.90 12.88 14.05
C THR A 72 -0.44 12.33 13.60
N PHE A 73 -0.48 11.57 12.50
CA PHE A 73 -1.72 10.97 12.00
C PHE A 73 -2.30 9.94 12.98
N TYR A 74 -1.45 9.09 13.58
CA TYR A 74 -1.88 8.17 14.63
C TYR A 74 -2.46 8.90 15.85
N LEU A 75 -1.82 10.00 16.28
CA LEU A 75 -2.33 10.85 17.36
C LEU A 75 -3.66 11.52 17.00
N GLU A 76 -3.83 11.99 15.76
CA GLU A 76 -5.08 12.60 15.29
C GLU A 76 -6.24 11.60 15.31
N VAL A 77 -6.02 10.36 14.86
CA VAL A 77 -7.07 9.31 14.91
C VAL A 77 -7.48 8.97 16.35
N LEU A 78 -6.50 8.74 17.23
CA LEU A 78 -6.78 8.44 18.64
C LEU A 78 -7.44 9.63 19.36
N GLY A 79 -7.01 10.86 19.06
CA GLY A 79 -7.58 12.09 19.61
C GLY A 79 -9.03 12.32 19.15
N LEU A 80 -9.32 12.10 17.86
CA LEU A 80 -10.68 12.17 17.31
C LEU A 80 -11.60 11.20 18.03
N ILE A 81 -11.19 9.93 18.16
CA ILE A 81 -11.98 8.91 18.85
C ILE A 81 -12.20 9.30 20.31
N TYR A 82 -11.16 9.79 21.00
CA TYR A 82 -11.32 10.27 22.38
C TYR A 82 -12.39 11.37 22.46
N GLU A 83 -12.30 12.42 21.62
CA GLU A 83 -13.21 13.57 21.70
C GLU A 83 -14.67 13.14 21.45
N ILE A 84 -14.91 12.30 20.45
CA ILE A 84 -16.24 11.77 20.16
C ILE A 84 -16.76 10.92 21.33
N LEU A 85 -15.95 9.99 21.83
CA LEU A 85 -16.35 9.13 22.95
C LEU A 85 -16.58 9.92 24.24
N ASN A 86 -15.79 10.98 24.47
CA ASN A 86 -15.95 11.86 25.62
C ASN A 86 -17.23 12.69 25.52
N LYS A 87 -17.56 13.22 24.34
CA LYS A 87 -18.84 13.90 24.11
C LYS A 87 -20.01 12.94 24.30
N SER A 88 -19.96 11.76 23.68
CA SER A 88 -20.97 10.70 23.85
C SER A 88 -21.18 10.31 25.32
N ARG A 89 -20.10 10.19 26.10
CA ARG A 89 -20.20 9.84 27.52
C ARG A 89 -20.79 10.96 28.38
N ARG A 90 -20.53 12.22 28.06
CA ARG A 90 -20.98 13.39 28.82
C ARG A 90 -22.39 13.84 28.48
N GLU A 91 -22.72 13.85 27.20
CA GLU A 91 -23.95 14.43 26.64
C GLU A 91 -24.94 13.36 26.15
N GLY A 92 -24.52 12.09 26.15
CA GLY A 92 -25.29 10.97 25.62
C GLY A 92 -24.97 10.66 24.17
N MET A 93 -25.30 9.44 23.73
CA MET A 93 -24.95 8.96 22.40
C MET A 93 -25.65 9.72 21.27
N MET A 94 -26.86 10.26 21.51
CA MET A 94 -27.56 11.10 20.54
C MET A 94 -26.82 12.43 20.26
N ALA A 95 -25.98 12.91 21.17
CA ALA A 95 -25.27 14.18 21.00
C ALA A 95 -24.21 14.15 19.90
N ILE A 96 -23.78 12.95 19.48
CA ILE A 96 -22.79 12.77 18.42
C ILE A 96 -23.41 12.49 17.04
N GLU A 97 -24.74 12.33 16.93
CA GLU A 97 -25.41 12.01 15.65
C GLU A 97 -25.15 13.08 14.58
N GLY A 98 -25.29 14.35 14.94
CA GLY A 98 -24.99 15.46 14.02
C GLY A 98 -23.52 15.51 13.59
N ASP A 99 -22.59 15.03 14.42
CA ASP A 99 -21.17 14.99 14.07
C ASP A 99 -20.82 13.82 13.12
N ILE A 100 -21.54 12.70 13.23
CA ILE A 100 -21.28 11.48 12.41
C ILE A 100 -22.11 11.43 11.12
N GLU A 101 -23.22 12.17 11.04
CA GLU A 101 -24.01 12.30 9.80
C GLU A 101 -23.32 13.23 8.80
N ASP A 102 -22.74 14.34 9.27
CA ASP A 102 -21.94 15.27 8.45
C ASP A 102 -20.59 15.55 9.11
N ALA A 103 -19.66 14.61 8.92
CA ALA A 103 -18.29 14.74 9.43
C ALA A 103 -17.54 15.96 8.84
N ALA A 104 -17.92 16.45 7.66
CA ALA A 104 -17.28 17.63 7.06
C ALA A 104 -17.74 18.94 7.72
N ALA A 105 -18.99 19.00 8.17
CA ALA A 105 -19.53 20.13 8.94
C ALA A 105 -19.24 20.04 10.45
N SER A 106 -18.83 18.87 10.96
CA SER A 106 -18.59 18.67 12.39
C SER A 106 -17.44 19.52 12.94
N PRO A 107 -17.67 20.29 14.03
CA PRO A 107 -16.62 21.00 14.74
C PRO A 107 -15.54 20.08 15.34
N ILE A 108 -15.88 18.81 15.63
CA ILE A 108 -14.93 17.83 16.17
C ILE A 108 -13.98 17.39 15.06
N PHE A 109 -14.53 16.88 13.95
CA PHE A 109 -13.71 16.40 12.82
C PHE A 109 -12.87 17.53 12.21
N ALA A 110 -13.34 18.79 12.20
CA ALA A 110 -12.58 19.94 11.74
C ALA A 110 -11.21 20.13 12.46
N LYS A 111 -11.07 19.63 13.70
CA LYS A 111 -9.78 19.63 14.44
C LYS A 111 -8.80 18.55 13.98
N TYR A 112 -9.24 17.62 13.13
CA TYR A 112 -8.51 16.43 12.67
C TYR A 112 -8.52 16.34 11.13
N PRO A 113 -7.97 17.35 10.42
CA PRO A 113 -8.07 17.46 8.97
C PRO A 113 -7.34 16.34 8.22
N ALA A 114 -6.36 15.66 8.84
CA ALA A 114 -5.70 14.53 8.18
C ALA A 114 -6.62 13.32 8.11
N VAL A 115 -7.43 13.08 9.15
CA VAL A 115 -8.44 12.02 9.19
C VAL A 115 -9.59 12.34 8.23
N LEU A 116 -10.05 13.59 8.22
CA LEU A 116 -11.14 14.06 7.35
C LEU A 116 -10.82 13.93 5.85
N LYS A 117 -9.54 14.04 5.47
CA LYS A 117 -9.07 13.78 4.10
C LYS A 117 -9.12 12.30 3.71
N ASP A 118 -9.16 11.40 4.69
CA ASP A 118 -9.34 9.97 4.48
C ASP A 118 -10.82 9.63 4.60
N GLU A 119 -11.53 9.72 3.47
CA GLU A 119 -12.97 9.44 3.39
C GLU A 119 -13.31 8.02 3.87
N ARG A 120 -12.45 7.04 3.58
CA ARG A 120 -12.67 5.63 3.97
C ARG A 120 -12.58 5.46 5.48
N MET A 121 -11.55 6.03 6.10
CA MET A 121 -11.37 5.93 7.55
C MET A 121 -12.42 6.74 8.31
N THR A 122 -12.78 7.91 7.79
CA THR A 122 -13.87 8.73 8.33
C THR A 122 -15.20 7.98 8.26
N ALA A 123 -15.54 7.39 7.11
CA ALA A 123 -16.75 6.58 6.94
C ALA A 123 -16.76 5.39 7.91
N TYR A 124 -15.65 4.66 8.03
CA TYR A 124 -15.51 3.56 8.97
C TYR A 124 -15.79 3.98 10.41
N ILE A 125 -15.16 5.06 10.89
CA ILE A 125 -15.40 5.58 12.25
C ILE A 125 -16.86 5.98 12.44
N CYS A 126 -17.43 6.74 11.50
CA CYS A 126 -18.81 7.23 11.58
C CYS A 126 -19.85 6.10 11.53
N ASP A 127 -19.65 5.09 10.69
CA ASP A 127 -20.59 3.99 10.52
C ASP A 127 -20.69 3.14 11.79
N TYR A 128 -19.56 2.81 12.43
CA TYR A 128 -19.58 2.09 13.70
C TYR A 128 -20.14 2.92 14.85
N LEU A 129 -19.84 4.22 14.91
CA LEU A 129 -20.47 5.10 15.90
C LEU A 129 -21.99 5.19 15.69
N ARG A 130 -22.47 5.14 14.44
CA ARG A 130 -23.91 5.10 14.12
C ARG A 130 -24.55 3.79 14.58
N ILE A 131 -23.87 2.66 14.41
CA ILE A 131 -24.32 1.36 14.94
C ILE A 131 -24.38 1.39 16.47
N MET A 132 -23.38 1.99 17.12
CA MET A 132 -23.36 2.18 18.58
C MET A 132 -24.44 3.14 19.08
N SER A 133 -24.88 4.12 18.28
CA SER A 133 -26.01 5.03 18.61
C SER A 133 -27.38 4.39 18.42
N SER A 134 -27.55 3.63 17.33
CA SER A 134 -28.85 3.09 16.93
C SER A 134 -29.20 1.75 17.57
N GLY A 135 -28.20 0.99 18.02
CA GLY A 135 -28.39 -0.40 18.47
C GLY A 135 -28.08 -0.65 19.94
N ASN A 136 -28.80 -1.60 20.54
CA ASN A 136 -28.48 -2.17 21.85
C ASN A 136 -27.67 -3.47 21.69
N MET A 137 -26.59 -3.41 20.90
CA MET A 137 -25.78 -4.57 20.52
C MET A 137 -24.78 -4.93 21.62
N ALA A 138 -24.59 -6.21 21.90
CA ALA A 138 -23.61 -6.62 22.90
C ALA A 138 -22.17 -6.39 22.36
N PRO A 139 -21.18 -6.06 23.22
CA PRO A 139 -19.82 -5.75 22.76
C PRO A 139 -19.16 -6.84 21.90
N HIS A 140 -19.45 -8.12 22.18
CA HIS A 140 -18.92 -9.25 21.41
C HIS A 140 -19.53 -9.37 20.01
N GLU A 141 -20.79 -8.95 19.82
CA GLU A 141 -21.43 -8.94 18.50
C GLU A 141 -20.86 -7.79 17.66
N LEU A 142 -20.63 -6.62 18.28
CA LEU A 142 -19.95 -5.50 17.65
C LEU A 142 -18.52 -5.88 17.23
N GLU A 143 -17.79 -6.56 18.12
CA GLU A 143 -16.46 -7.09 17.83
C GLU A 143 -16.48 -8.05 16.63
N GLY A 144 -17.46 -8.96 16.59
CA GLY A 144 -17.63 -9.89 15.46
C GLY A 144 -17.91 -9.18 14.14
N LEU A 145 -18.70 -8.10 14.14
CA LEU A 145 -18.93 -7.29 12.94
C LEU A 145 -17.64 -6.60 12.46
N PHE A 146 -16.88 -6.02 13.39
CA PHE A 146 -15.57 -5.45 13.11
C PHE A 146 -14.64 -6.48 12.46
N ASP A 147 -14.60 -7.71 12.96
CA ASP A 147 -13.74 -8.77 12.42
C ASP A 147 -14.12 -9.20 11.00
N MET A 148 -15.42 -9.29 10.70
CA MET A 148 -15.90 -9.60 9.35
C MET A 148 -15.51 -8.51 8.34
N GLU A 149 -15.66 -7.24 8.71
CA GLU A 149 -15.27 -6.14 7.85
C GLU A 149 -13.75 -6.02 7.72
N LEU A 150 -13.00 -6.12 8.82
CA LEU A 150 -11.53 -6.10 8.80
C LEU A 150 -10.94 -7.20 7.93
N PHE A 151 -11.55 -8.38 7.90
CA PHE A 151 -11.13 -9.47 7.00
C PHE A 151 -11.23 -9.03 5.52
N SER A 152 -12.39 -8.52 5.12
CA SER A 152 -12.64 -8.08 3.74
C SER A 152 -11.77 -6.86 3.38
N LEU A 153 -11.62 -5.93 4.32
CA LEU A 153 -10.77 -4.75 4.23
C LEU A 153 -9.31 -5.13 3.98
N LYS A 154 -8.80 -6.11 4.73
CA LYS A 154 -7.44 -6.59 4.60
C LYS A 154 -7.19 -7.18 3.21
N GLU A 155 -8.08 -8.03 2.71
CA GLU A 155 -7.96 -8.59 1.36
C GLU A 155 -7.90 -7.49 0.29
N GLU A 156 -8.76 -6.47 0.41
CA GLU A 156 -8.77 -5.34 -0.52
C GLU A 156 -7.48 -4.52 -0.45
N LEU A 157 -6.98 -4.23 0.76
CA LEU A 157 -5.76 -3.45 0.97
C LEU A 157 -4.49 -4.19 0.54
N GLU A 158 -4.46 -5.53 0.64
CA GLU A 158 -3.34 -6.37 0.21
C GLU A 158 -3.33 -6.61 -1.31
N HIS A 159 -4.46 -6.47 -1.99
CA HIS A 159 -4.59 -6.72 -3.42
C HIS A 159 -3.58 -5.98 -4.30
N PRO A 160 -3.27 -4.67 -4.10
CA PRO A 160 -2.22 -3.99 -4.88
C PRO A 160 -0.85 -4.66 -4.77
N SER A 161 -0.49 -5.16 -3.59
CA SER A 161 0.74 -5.92 -3.41
C SER A 161 0.71 -7.20 -4.23
N HIS A 162 -0.38 -7.98 -4.13
CA HIS A 162 -0.51 -9.25 -4.87
C HIS A 162 -0.45 -9.05 -6.38
N ALA A 163 -1.11 -8.01 -6.89
CA ALA A 163 -1.12 -7.69 -8.31
C ALA A 163 0.28 -7.34 -8.83
N VAL A 164 1.05 -6.56 -8.06
CA VAL A 164 2.45 -6.24 -8.41
C VAL A 164 3.36 -7.46 -8.26
N THR A 165 3.13 -8.34 -7.28
CA THR A 165 3.84 -9.63 -7.18
C THR A 165 3.63 -10.45 -8.45
N GLY A 166 2.39 -10.55 -8.95
CA GLY A 166 2.10 -11.25 -10.19
C GLY A 166 2.87 -10.68 -11.40
N VAL A 167 3.02 -9.35 -11.47
CA VAL A 167 3.88 -8.71 -12.47
C VAL A 167 5.34 -9.13 -12.25
N ALA A 168 5.86 -9.01 -11.02
CA ALA A 168 7.24 -9.36 -10.70
C ALA A 168 7.58 -10.81 -11.08
N ASP A 169 6.68 -11.75 -10.78
CA ASP A 169 6.86 -13.17 -11.08
C ASP A 169 6.81 -13.47 -12.59
N GLY A 170 6.02 -12.70 -13.36
CA GLY A 170 5.90 -12.84 -14.81
C GLY A 170 7.09 -12.27 -15.60
N MET A 171 7.75 -11.22 -15.09
CA MET A 171 8.80 -10.48 -15.81
C MET A 171 9.98 -11.36 -16.27
N PRO A 172 10.54 -12.31 -15.47
CA PRO A 172 11.57 -13.21 -15.95
C PRO A 172 11.07 -14.15 -17.05
N GLY A 173 9.83 -14.61 -16.94
CA GLY A 173 9.17 -15.44 -17.96
C GLY A 173 9.04 -14.70 -19.30
N PHE A 174 8.59 -13.45 -19.28
CA PHE A 174 8.56 -12.61 -20.49
C PHE A 174 9.96 -12.29 -21.03
N GLY A 175 10.98 -12.18 -20.17
CA GLY A 175 12.38 -12.08 -20.59
C GLY A 175 12.84 -13.31 -21.38
N ILE A 176 12.44 -14.52 -20.95
CA ILE A 176 12.72 -15.76 -21.69
C ILE A 176 11.98 -15.75 -23.04
N VAL A 177 10.71 -15.32 -23.08
CA VAL A 177 9.95 -15.18 -24.34
C VAL A 177 10.68 -14.25 -25.32
N ALA A 178 11.16 -13.11 -24.83
CA ALA A 178 11.88 -12.15 -25.66
C ALA A 178 13.20 -12.72 -26.20
N ALA A 179 13.94 -13.45 -25.36
CA ALA A 179 15.15 -14.16 -25.79
C ALA A 179 14.88 -15.24 -26.85
N VAL A 180 13.79 -16.01 -26.70
CA VAL A 180 13.38 -17.00 -27.70
C VAL A 180 13.06 -16.32 -29.04
N LEU A 181 12.33 -15.20 -29.02
CA LEU A 181 12.03 -14.43 -30.24
C LEU A 181 13.31 -13.92 -30.91
N GLY A 182 14.26 -13.40 -30.13
CA GLY A 182 15.56 -12.96 -30.66
C GLY A 182 16.39 -14.10 -31.28
N ILE A 183 16.36 -15.29 -30.69
CA ILE A 183 17.00 -16.49 -31.26
C ILE A 183 16.32 -16.89 -32.57
N VAL A 184 14.98 -16.87 -32.65
CA VAL A 184 14.25 -17.19 -33.90
C VAL A 184 14.66 -16.26 -35.03
N VAL A 185 14.77 -14.95 -34.77
CA VAL A 185 15.24 -13.97 -35.75
C VAL A 185 16.70 -14.25 -36.14
N THR A 186 17.56 -14.54 -35.17
CA THR A 186 18.96 -14.88 -35.42
C THR A 186 19.10 -16.10 -36.34
N MET A 187 18.30 -17.15 -36.09
CA MET A 187 18.32 -18.37 -36.89
C MET A 187 17.77 -18.14 -38.31
N ALA A 188 16.84 -17.20 -38.48
CA ALA A 188 16.32 -16.84 -39.81
C ALA A 188 17.39 -16.16 -40.69
N SER A 189 18.27 -15.36 -40.09
CA SER A 189 19.40 -14.72 -40.79
C SER A 189 20.63 -15.62 -40.93
N LEU A 190 20.58 -16.84 -40.37
CA LEU A 190 21.68 -17.79 -40.41
C LEU A 190 21.83 -18.36 -41.83
N GLY A 191 22.78 -17.83 -42.58
CA GLY A 191 23.04 -18.22 -43.97
C GLY A 191 23.27 -17.04 -44.92
N GLU A 192 22.86 -15.84 -44.54
CA GLU A 192 23.06 -14.61 -45.32
C GLU A 192 24.47 -14.02 -45.18
N GLY A 193 25.27 -14.51 -44.23
CA GLY A 193 26.69 -14.16 -44.07
C GLY A 193 27.00 -12.89 -43.27
N ASP A 194 25.99 -12.13 -42.80
CA ASP A 194 26.22 -10.95 -41.95
C ASP A 194 26.42 -11.34 -40.46
N GLN A 195 27.67 -11.68 -40.13
CA GLN A 195 28.08 -12.01 -38.76
C GLN A 195 27.81 -10.87 -37.76
N LYS A 196 27.79 -9.61 -38.21
CA LYS A 196 27.57 -8.46 -37.34
C LYS A 196 26.10 -8.35 -36.94
N ALA A 197 25.18 -8.55 -37.88
CA ALA A 197 23.74 -8.59 -37.59
C ALA A 197 23.39 -9.73 -36.65
N ILE A 198 23.94 -10.93 -36.89
CA ILE A 198 23.77 -12.11 -36.01
C ILE A 198 24.20 -11.80 -34.58
N GLY A 199 25.39 -11.20 -34.39
CA GLY A 199 25.88 -10.81 -33.07
C GLY A 199 24.97 -9.79 -32.36
N MET A 200 24.38 -8.86 -33.09
CA MET A 200 23.43 -7.88 -32.54
C MET A 200 22.12 -8.54 -32.07
N HIS A 201 21.56 -9.48 -32.84
CA HIS A 201 20.33 -10.18 -32.46
C HIS A 201 20.51 -11.09 -31.24
N VAL A 202 21.64 -11.82 -31.17
CA VAL A 202 21.98 -12.62 -29.99
C VAL A 202 22.19 -11.72 -28.77
N GLY A 203 22.89 -10.60 -28.94
CA GLY A 203 23.08 -9.62 -27.88
C GLY A 203 21.75 -9.07 -27.35
N ALA A 204 20.83 -8.69 -28.25
CA ALA A 204 19.50 -8.22 -27.86
C ALA A 204 18.72 -9.27 -27.06
N ALA A 205 18.73 -10.54 -27.50
CA ALA A 205 18.07 -11.65 -26.81
C ALA A 205 18.58 -11.86 -25.37
N LEU A 206 19.90 -11.76 -25.17
CA LEU A 206 20.50 -11.87 -23.83
C LEU A 206 20.14 -10.68 -22.93
N VAL A 207 20.08 -9.48 -23.51
CA VAL A 207 19.63 -8.27 -22.80
C VAL A 207 18.17 -8.39 -22.38
N GLY A 208 17.32 -9.01 -23.20
CA GLY A 208 15.91 -9.28 -22.86
C GLY A 208 15.76 -10.09 -21.56
N THR A 209 16.44 -11.24 -21.47
CA THR A 209 16.42 -12.06 -20.24
C THR A 209 16.95 -11.29 -19.03
N PHE A 210 18.07 -10.56 -19.22
CA PHE A 210 18.64 -9.71 -18.17
C PHE A 210 17.65 -8.65 -17.69
N PHE A 211 16.98 -7.96 -18.61
CA PHE A 211 16.01 -6.91 -18.28
C PHE A 211 14.81 -7.47 -17.51
N GLY A 212 14.28 -8.63 -17.93
CA GLY A 212 13.18 -9.31 -17.23
C GLY A 212 13.53 -9.64 -15.77
N ILE A 213 14.70 -10.23 -15.54
CA ILE A 213 15.17 -10.59 -14.18
C ILE A 213 15.44 -9.34 -13.35
N LEU A 214 16.13 -8.34 -13.93
CA LEU A 214 16.44 -7.09 -13.23
C LEU A 214 15.16 -6.33 -12.84
N ALA A 215 14.19 -6.25 -13.74
CA ALA A 215 12.93 -5.57 -13.46
C ALA A 215 12.13 -6.31 -12.38
N ALA A 216 12.06 -7.64 -12.45
CA ALA A 216 11.39 -8.48 -11.45
C ALA A 216 11.94 -8.25 -10.04
N TYR A 217 13.22 -8.58 -9.83
CA TYR A 217 13.81 -8.63 -8.50
C TYR A 217 14.38 -7.30 -8.03
N GLY A 218 14.79 -6.43 -8.96
CA GLY A 218 15.34 -5.12 -8.65
C GLY A 218 14.27 -4.05 -8.38
N PHE A 219 13.05 -4.21 -8.92
CA PHE A 219 12.03 -3.16 -8.88
C PHE A 219 10.65 -3.65 -8.47
N PHE A 220 10.00 -4.54 -9.24
CA PHE A 220 8.60 -4.91 -9.01
C PHE A 220 8.39 -5.75 -7.75
N GLY A 221 9.29 -6.70 -7.45
CA GLY A 221 9.23 -7.50 -6.22
C GLY A 221 9.38 -6.65 -4.93
N PRO A 222 10.42 -5.81 -4.83
CA PRO A 222 10.55 -4.87 -3.71
C PRO A 222 9.38 -3.87 -3.61
N LEU A 223 8.84 -3.40 -4.74
CA LEU A 223 7.64 -2.56 -4.79
C LEU A 223 6.43 -3.30 -4.18
N ALA A 224 6.16 -4.54 -4.61
CA ALA A 224 5.08 -5.35 -4.06
C ALA A 224 5.22 -5.49 -2.54
N THR A 225 6.41 -5.85 -2.07
CA THR A 225 6.69 -6.00 -0.63
C THR A 225 6.46 -4.70 0.13
N SER A 226 6.87 -3.55 -0.45
CA SER A 226 6.59 -2.25 0.13
C SER A 226 5.10 -1.95 0.22
N LEU A 227 4.30 -2.29 -0.79
CA LEU A 227 2.85 -2.08 -0.78
C LEU A 227 2.18 -2.96 0.29
N ALA A 228 2.66 -4.20 0.49
CA ALA A 228 2.19 -5.05 1.58
C ALA A 228 2.49 -4.46 2.97
N HIS A 229 3.66 -3.84 3.15
CA HIS A 229 3.96 -3.14 4.40
C HIS A 229 3.02 -1.96 4.65
N ASP A 230 2.79 -1.14 3.62
CA ASP A 230 1.88 0.01 3.73
C ASP A 230 0.43 -0.47 4.02
N ALA A 231 -0.01 -1.59 3.43
CA ALA A 231 -1.31 -2.21 3.71
C ALA A 231 -1.44 -2.71 5.16
N LYS A 232 -0.39 -3.33 5.70
CA LYS A 232 -0.37 -3.80 7.10
C LYS A 232 -0.41 -2.64 8.10
N GLU A 233 0.31 -1.55 7.82
CA GLU A 233 0.24 -0.33 8.64
C GLU A 233 -1.17 0.27 8.65
N GLU A 234 -1.84 0.22 7.50
CA GLU A 234 -3.22 0.67 7.33
C GLU A 234 -4.20 -0.19 8.14
N VAL A 235 -4.15 -1.53 7.99
CA VAL A 235 -4.99 -2.46 8.75
C VAL A 235 -4.77 -2.33 10.25
N ASN A 236 -3.53 -2.18 10.71
CA ASN A 236 -3.23 -2.03 12.14
C ASN A 236 -3.89 -0.78 12.76
N LEU A 237 -4.07 0.28 11.98
CA LEU A 237 -4.79 1.46 12.44
C LEU A 237 -6.30 1.17 12.57
N TYR A 238 -6.91 0.47 11.61
CA TYR A 238 -8.31 0.04 11.74
C TYR A 238 -8.52 -0.90 12.93
N GLU A 239 -7.59 -1.82 13.21
CA GLU A 239 -7.60 -2.65 14.42
C GLU A 239 -7.52 -1.80 15.70
N ALA A 240 -6.74 -0.72 15.71
CA ALA A 240 -6.68 0.20 16.83
C ALA A 240 -8.01 0.95 17.02
N ILE A 241 -8.67 1.36 15.93
CA ILE A 241 -10.01 1.98 15.97
C ILE A 241 -11.03 0.99 16.57
N LYS A 242 -11.05 -0.27 16.07
CA LYS A 242 -11.86 -1.36 16.63
C LYS A 242 -11.65 -1.48 18.14
N ALA A 243 -10.40 -1.58 18.58
CA ALA A 243 -10.08 -1.76 19.99
C ALA A 243 -10.58 -0.58 20.87
N CYS A 244 -10.50 0.65 20.37
CA CYS A 244 -11.08 1.81 21.07
C CYS A 244 -12.61 1.72 21.19
N LEU A 245 -13.29 1.43 20.08
CA LEU A 245 -14.76 1.47 20.04
C LEU A 245 -15.38 0.30 20.81
N VAL A 246 -14.83 -0.91 20.69
CA VAL A 246 -15.25 -2.10 21.47
C VAL A 246 -14.99 -1.90 22.97
N ALA A 247 -13.85 -1.31 23.34
CA ALA A 247 -13.55 -0.95 24.73
C ALA A 247 -14.60 0.02 25.31
N SER A 248 -14.98 1.04 24.53
CA SER A 248 -16.01 1.99 24.93
C SER A 248 -17.39 1.35 25.02
N ALA A 249 -17.76 0.49 24.07
CA ALA A 249 -19.01 -0.27 24.08
C ALA A 249 -19.11 -1.19 25.32
N SER A 250 -17.96 -1.69 25.80
CA SER A 250 -17.86 -2.47 27.05
C SER A 250 -17.97 -1.61 28.33
N GLY A 251 -18.21 -0.30 28.20
CA GLY A 251 -18.42 0.61 29.32
C GLY A 251 -17.16 1.23 29.92
N MET A 252 -15.98 1.03 29.31
CA MET A 252 -14.75 1.66 29.79
C MET A 252 -14.76 3.18 29.59
N PRO A 253 -14.11 3.96 30.48
CA PRO A 253 -13.98 5.40 30.29
C PRO A 253 -13.25 5.74 28.97
N PRO A 254 -13.59 6.85 28.29
CA PRO A 254 -12.96 7.23 27.01
C PRO A 254 -11.42 7.27 27.05
N SER A 255 -10.82 7.72 28.15
CA SER A 255 -9.36 7.73 28.31
C SER A 255 -8.75 6.33 28.32
N LEU A 256 -9.45 5.35 28.91
CA LEU A 256 -8.99 3.96 28.94
C LEU A 256 -9.29 3.27 27.61
N ALA A 257 -10.41 3.58 26.96
CA ALA A 257 -10.75 3.04 25.64
C ALA A 257 -9.67 3.37 24.59
N VAL A 258 -9.18 4.62 24.57
CA VAL A 258 -8.13 5.02 23.62
C VAL A 258 -6.76 4.40 23.96
N GLU A 259 -6.51 4.07 25.23
CA GLU A 259 -5.34 3.28 25.61
C GLU A 259 -5.35 1.85 25.03
N PHE A 260 -6.52 1.23 24.88
CA PHE A 260 -6.64 -0.07 24.22
C PHE A 260 -6.21 0.02 22.75
N GLY A 261 -6.71 1.01 22.00
CA GLY A 261 -6.27 1.24 20.62
C GLY A 261 -4.77 1.57 20.52
N ARG A 262 -4.25 2.43 21.40
CA ARG A 262 -2.81 2.72 21.47
C ARG A 262 -1.97 1.46 21.67
N LYS A 263 -2.44 0.50 22.47
CA LYS A 263 -1.75 -0.78 22.72
C LYS A 263 -1.81 -1.77 21.55
N VAL A 264 -2.72 -1.58 20.59
CA VAL A 264 -2.77 -2.36 19.35
C VAL A 264 -1.76 -1.85 18.32
N LEU A 265 -1.47 -0.54 18.31
CA LEU A 265 -0.53 0.06 17.36
C LEU A 265 0.88 -0.54 17.47
N TYR A 266 1.56 -0.70 16.33
CA TYR A 266 2.94 -1.18 16.30
C TYR A 266 3.88 -0.28 17.13
N PRO A 267 4.89 -0.85 17.83
CA PRO A 267 5.73 -0.09 18.75
C PRO A 267 6.43 1.14 18.17
N LYS A 268 6.77 1.10 16.88
CA LYS A 268 7.44 2.22 16.18
C LYS A 268 6.53 3.42 15.94
N HIS A 269 5.24 3.17 15.75
CA HIS A 269 4.23 4.18 15.40
C HIS A 269 3.33 4.55 16.58
N ARG A 270 3.40 3.76 17.64
CA ARG A 270 2.64 3.94 18.87
C ARG A 270 3.08 5.21 19.60
N PRO A 271 2.18 6.18 19.78
CA PRO A 271 2.46 7.34 20.62
C PRO A 271 2.74 6.93 22.07
N SER A 272 3.60 7.69 22.74
CA SER A 272 3.80 7.52 24.18
C SER A 272 2.52 7.85 24.95
N PHE A 273 2.43 7.33 26.18
CA PHE A 273 1.31 7.63 27.05
C PHE A 273 1.17 9.14 27.30
N ALA A 274 2.29 9.83 27.53
CA ALA A 274 2.31 11.27 27.79
C ALA A 274 1.88 12.08 26.56
N GLU A 275 2.31 11.69 25.36
CA GLU A 275 1.88 12.38 24.12
C GLU A 275 0.39 12.21 23.88
N LEU A 276 -0.16 11.01 24.09
CA LEU A 276 -1.60 10.81 23.96
C LEU A 276 -2.37 11.61 25.00
N GLU A 277 -1.95 11.55 26.27
CA GLU A 277 -2.61 12.29 27.36
C GLU A 277 -2.58 13.81 27.11
N GLN A 278 -1.46 14.33 26.60
CA GLN A 278 -1.32 15.75 26.24
C GLN A 278 -2.19 16.12 25.02
N ALA A 279 -2.21 15.28 23.98
CA ALA A 279 -3.05 15.50 22.80
C ALA A 279 -4.55 15.52 23.15
N VAL A 280 -4.93 14.69 24.12
CA VAL A 280 -6.31 14.49 24.57
C VAL A 280 -6.77 15.55 25.59
N ARG A 281 -5.90 15.97 26.52
CA ARG A 281 -6.23 16.98 27.55
C ARG A 281 -5.93 18.42 27.14
N GLY A 282 -5.10 18.62 26.12
CA GLY A 282 -4.63 19.93 25.69
C GLY A 282 -5.52 20.66 24.69
N ARG A 283 -6.75 20.20 24.43
CA ARG A 283 -7.68 20.74 23.43
C ARG A 283 -9.07 21.00 23.99
#